data_AF-A0A7Y5JYS9-F1
#
_entry.id   AF-A0A7Y5JYS9-F1
#
_cell.length_a   1.000
_cell.length_b   1.000
_cell.length_c   1.000
_cell.angle_alpha   90.00
_cell.angle_beta   90.00
_cell.angle_gamma   90.00
#
_symmetry.space_group_name_H-M   'P 1'
#
loop_
_entity.id
_entity.type
_entity.pdbx_description
1 polymer ?
#
loop_
_entity_poly.entity_id
_entity_poly.type
_entity_poly.pdbx_seq_one_letter_code
_entity_poly.pdbx_strand_id
1 'polypeptide(L)'
;MTGDPLDERAWQQAALPDAAPGVRSSLSLPVIDTGTVVAEVVVYGSSETTFTGRCRQVARIFGAWPGGAVSNADLCFDTRREAAAAPVRLTDLETIDVAAQMLARERGLGVAHVRDRMYAAAARAGIAVVRLARLVIDDRDRA
;
A
#
# COMPACT_ATOMS: atom_id res chain seq x y z
N MET A 1 -19.61 -19.64 -17.64
CA MET A 1 -19.07 -19.86 -16.28
C MET A 1 -20.22 -19.60 -15.33
N THR A 2 -20.82 -20.66 -14.78
CA THR A 2 -22.08 -20.60 -14.03
C THR A 2 -21.80 -21.15 -12.63
N GLY A 3 -21.20 -20.32 -11.79
CA GLY A 3 -20.98 -20.60 -10.36
C GLY A 3 -21.72 -19.56 -9.52
N ASP A 4 -22.09 -19.92 -8.29
CA ASP A 4 -22.68 -18.98 -7.34
C ASP A 4 -21.67 -17.84 -7.06
N PRO A 5 -22.02 -16.57 -7.36
CA PRO A 5 -21.12 -15.44 -7.10
C PRO A 5 -20.89 -15.19 -5.60
N LEU A 6 -21.60 -15.89 -4.71
CA LEU A 6 -21.41 -15.84 -3.25
C LEU A 6 -20.63 -17.04 -2.71
N ASP A 7 -20.11 -17.94 -3.57
CA ASP A 7 -19.27 -19.05 -3.14
C ASP A 7 -17.86 -18.56 -2.77
N GLU A 8 -17.69 -18.24 -1.49
CA GLU A 8 -16.44 -17.83 -0.86
C GLU A 8 -15.27 -18.78 -1.17
N ARG A 9 -15.52 -20.09 -1.29
CA ARG A 9 -14.47 -21.07 -1.56
C ARG A 9 -13.99 -20.97 -3.01
N ALA A 10 -14.90 -20.71 -3.95
CA ALA A 10 -14.54 -20.48 -5.34
C ALA A 10 -13.70 -19.21 -5.49
N TRP A 11 -14.05 -18.13 -4.76
CA TRP A 11 -13.27 -16.89 -4.75
C TRP A 11 -11.86 -17.06 -4.17
N GLN A 12 -11.72 -17.79 -3.05
CA GLN A 12 -10.41 -18.10 -2.47
C GLN A 12 -9.52 -18.91 -3.43
N GLN A 13 -10.09 -19.91 -4.10
CA GLN A 13 -9.34 -20.73 -5.07
C GLN A 13 -8.88 -19.92 -6.27
N ALA A 14 -9.68 -18.96 -6.72
CA ALA A 14 -9.30 -18.06 -7.81
C ALA A 14 -8.17 -17.09 -7.42
N ALA A 15 -8.11 -16.65 -6.15
CA ALA A 15 -7.10 -15.71 -5.67
C ALA A 15 -5.79 -16.37 -5.18
N LEU A 16 -5.80 -17.69 -4.95
CA LEU A 16 -4.65 -18.48 -4.48
C LEU A 16 -3.35 -18.33 -5.29
N PRO A 17 -3.36 -18.23 -6.64
CA PRO A 17 -2.14 -17.99 -7.42
C PRO A 17 -1.43 -16.67 -7.08
N ASP A 18 -2.17 -15.69 -6.59
CA ASP A 18 -1.68 -14.37 -6.20
C ASP A 18 -1.26 -14.29 -4.73
N ALA A 19 -1.53 -15.35 -3.95
CA ALA A 19 -1.25 -15.41 -2.52
C ALA A 19 0.25 -15.49 -2.21
N ALA A 20 0.68 -14.72 -1.21
CA ALA A 20 2.03 -14.85 -0.67
C ALA A 20 2.24 -16.24 -0.05
N PRO A 21 3.42 -16.86 -0.19
CA PRO A 21 3.71 -18.16 0.43
C PRO A 21 3.38 -18.17 1.92
N GLY A 22 2.56 -19.13 2.34
CA GLY A 22 2.16 -19.29 3.74
C GLY A 22 1.03 -18.36 4.20
N VAL A 23 0.33 -17.67 3.30
CA VAL A 23 -0.91 -16.93 3.59
C VAL A 23 -2.09 -17.60 2.89
N ARG A 24 -3.13 -17.94 3.66
CA ARG A 24 -4.33 -18.66 3.18
C ARG A 24 -5.65 -18.06 3.66
N SER A 25 -5.61 -17.06 4.52
CA SER A 25 -6.78 -16.29 4.96
C SER A 25 -6.36 -14.88 5.37
N SER A 26 -7.28 -13.94 5.32
CA SER A 26 -7.10 -12.58 5.85
C SER A 26 -8.25 -12.20 6.78
N LEU A 27 -8.02 -11.22 7.65
CA LEU A 27 -9.04 -10.63 8.52
C LEU A 27 -8.82 -9.12 8.57
N SER A 28 -9.76 -8.36 8.02
CA SER A 28 -9.81 -6.91 8.11
C SER A 28 -10.54 -6.47 9.37
N LEU A 29 -9.93 -5.53 10.10
CA LEU A 29 -10.36 -5.08 11.41
C LEU A 29 -10.37 -3.54 11.44
N PRO A 30 -11.54 -2.90 11.27
CA PRO A 30 -11.62 -1.44 11.34
C PRO A 30 -11.43 -0.95 12.77
N VAL A 31 -10.59 0.06 12.95
CA VAL A 31 -10.43 0.80 14.21
C VAL A 31 -11.28 2.06 14.11
N ILE A 32 -12.19 2.23 15.07
CA ILE A 32 -13.13 3.35 15.12
C ILE A 32 -12.74 4.28 16.25
N ASP A 33 -12.67 5.58 15.94
CA ASP A 33 -12.61 6.66 16.92
C ASP A 33 -13.75 7.65 16.65
N THR A 34 -14.44 8.08 17.71
CA THR A 34 -15.60 9.00 17.64
C THR A 34 -16.65 8.67 16.55
N GLY A 35 -16.86 7.38 16.27
CA GLY A 35 -17.82 6.91 15.26
C GLY A 35 -17.32 6.90 13.82
N THR A 36 -16.05 7.25 13.59
CA THR A 36 -15.40 7.24 12.27
C THR A 36 -14.31 6.17 12.22
N VAL A 37 -14.18 5.46 11.09
CA VAL A 37 -13.04 4.55 10.87
C VAL A 37 -11.78 5.39 10.69
N VAL A 38 -10.81 5.24 11.59
CA VAL A 38 -9.54 5.99 11.59
C VAL A 38 -8.35 5.15 11.13
N ALA A 39 -8.47 3.83 11.19
CA ALA A 39 -7.47 2.90 10.68
C ALA A 39 -8.10 1.55 10.32
N GLU A 40 -7.39 0.78 9.52
CA GLU A 40 -7.68 -0.62 9.24
C GLU A 40 -6.48 -1.48 9.62
N VAL A 41 -6.73 -2.57 10.34
CA VAL A 41 -5.73 -3.60 10.62
C VAL A 41 -6.08 -4.83 9.82
N VAL A 42 -5.15 -5.29 8.97
CA VAL A 42 -5.30 -6.54 8.22
C VAL A 42 -4.36 -7.59 8.80
N VAL A 43 -4.93 -8.71 9.24
CA VAL A 43 -4.17 -9.85 9.79
C VAL A 43 -4.19 -10.99 8.80
N TYR A 44 -3.05 -11.64 8.58
CA TYR A 44 -2.89 -12.74 7.65
C TYR A 44 -2.69 -14.06 8.39
N GLY A 45 -3.44 -15.09 7.99
CA GLY A 45 -3.40 -16.44 8.55
C GLY A 45 -2.79 -17.45 7.59
N SER A 46 -2.06 -18.43 8.11
CA SER A 46 -1.43 -19.49 7.30
C SER A 46 -2.34 -20.67 6.96
N SER A 47 -3.54 -20.71 7.54
CA SER A 47 -4.58 -21.69 7.25
C SER A 47 -5.86 -20.99 6.80
N GLU A 48 -6.69 -21.66 6.00
CA GLU A 48 -8.01 -21.17 5.58
C GLU A 48 -8.94 -20.92 6.78
N THR A 49 -8.73 -21.63 7.89
CA THR A 49 -9.56 -21.57 9.09
C THR A 49 -8.95 -20.79 10.24
N THR A 50 -7.85 -20.04 10.01
CA THR A 50 -7.11 -19.33 11.08
C THR A 50 -8.02 -18.43 11.93
N PHE A 51 -9.03 -17.79 11.32
CA PHE A 51 -9.92 -16.85 11.99
C PHE A 51 -11.30 -17.40 12.34
N THR A 52 -11.61 -18.65 11.96
CA THR A 52 -12.92 -19.28 12.22
C THR A 52 -13.24 -19.26 13.72
N GLY A 53 -14.34 -18.60 14.09
CA GLY A 53 -14.76 -18.45 15.50
C GLY A 53 -13.88 -17.52 16.35
N ARG A 54 -12.85 -16.89 15.77
CA ARG A 54 -11.85 -16.08 16.50
C ARG A 54 -11.91 -14.59 16.15
N CYS A 55 -12.66 -14.17 15.13
CA CYS A 55 -12.70 -12.78 14.65
C CYS A 55 -12.89 -11.75 15.78
N ARG A 56 -13.86 -11.97 16.68
CA ARG A 56 -14.11 -11.08 17.82
C ARG A 56 -12.98 -11.06 18.85
N GLN A 57 -12.27 -12.17 19.03
CA GLN A 57 -11.13 -12.22 19.94
C GLN A 57 -9.95 -11.45 19.35
N VAL A 58 -9.67 -11.64 18.06
CA VAL A 58 -8.60 -10.92 17.36
C VAL A 58 -8.90 -9.41 17.32
N ALA A 59 -10.13 -9.00 17.00
CA ALA A 59 -10.54 -7.60 17.01
C ALA A 59 -10.25 -6.92 18.37
N ARG A 60 -10.55 -7.61 19.49
CA ARG A 60 -10.29 -7.10 20.84
C ARG A 60 -8.80 -6.88 21.14
N ILE A 61 -7.91 -7.75 20.62
CA ILE A 61 -6.46 -7.60 20.81
C ILE A 61 -5.96 -6.28 20.20
N PHE A 62 -6.51 -5.90 19.04
CA PHE A 62 -6.11 -4.69 18.33
C PHE A 62 -6.92 -3.45 18.69
N GLY A 63 -7.84 -3.53 19.66
CA GLY A 63 -8.77 -2.43 19.96
C GLY A 63 -9.70 -2.09 18.79
N ALA A 64 -9.84 -2.99 17.81
CA ALA A 64 -10.67 -2.80 16.64
C ALA A 64 -12.15 -3.10 16.94
N TRP A 65 -13.05 -2.56 16.11
CA TRP A 65 -14.47 -2.78 16.25
C TRP A 65 -14.86 -4.20 15.78
N PRO A 66 -15.31 -5.10 16.68
CA PRO A 66 -15.59 -6.49 16.31
C PRO A 66 -16.78 -6.66 15.36
N GLY A 67 -17.71 -5.68 15.32
CA GLY A 67 -18.89 -5.70 14.46
C GLY A 67 -18.58 -5.43 12.99
N GLY A 68 -17.43 -4.80 12.69
CA GLY A 68 -16.95 -4.54 11.34
C GLY A 68 -15.85 -5.50 10.88
N ALA A 69 -15.57 -6.56 11.65
CA ALA A 69 -14.54 -7.53 11.28
C ALA A 69 -15.00 -8.38 10.09
N VAL A 70 -14.23 -8.35 9.00
CA VAL A 70 -14.54 -9.09 7.77
C VAL A 70 -13.42 -10.09 7.48
N SER A 71 -13.77 -11.37 7.42
CA SER A 71 -12.82 -12.41 6.98
C SER A 71 -12.69 -12.39 5.46
N ASN A 72 -11.46 -12.58 4.98
CA ASN A 72 -11.12 -12.62 3.57
C ASN A 72 -11.58 -11.38 2.79
N ALA A 73 -11.51 -10.19 3.40
CA ALA A 73 -11.75 -8.94 2.69
C ALA A 73 -10.63 -8.65 1.66
N ASP A 74 -9.43 -9.19 1.88
CA ASP A 74 -8.29 -9.07 0.97
C ASP A 74 -7.89 -10.46 0.46
N LEU A 75 -8.67 -10.99 -0.49
CA LEU A 75 -8.46 -12.31 -1.09
C LEU A 75 -7.25 -12.34 -2.02
N CYS A 76 -7.01 -11.26 -2.77
CA CYS A 76 -5.86 -11.12 -3.67
C CYS A 76 -4.57 -10.73 -2.92
N PHE A 77 -4.67 -10.41 -1.63
CA PHE A 77 -3.57 -9.96 -0.78
C PHE A 77 -2.90 -8.68 -1.30
N ASP A 78 -3.66 -7.83 -2.00
CA ASP A 78 -3.16 -6.61 -2.61
C ASP A 78 -2.82 -5.57 -1.54
N THR A 79 -3.59 -5.50 -0.46
CA THR A 79 -3.30 -4.57 0.65
C THR A 79 -1.97 -4.92 1.32
N ARG A 80 -1.61 -6.22 1.38
CA ARG A 80 -0.28 -6.67 1.84
C ARG A 80 0.83 -6.17 0.91
N ARG A 81 0.67 -6.34 -0.40
CA ARG A 81 1.67 -5.92 -1.40
C ARG A 81 1.86 -4.41 -1.33
N GLU A 82 0.77 -3.66 -1.21
CA GLU A 82 0.80 -2.22 -1.04
C GLU A 82 1.51 -1.80 0.25
N ALA A 83 1.17 -2.43 1.38
CA ALA A 83 1.82 -2.17 2.66
C ALA A 83 3.33 -2.49 2.63
N ALA A 84 3.72 -3.58 1.97
CA ALA A 84 5.14 -3.93 1.79
C ALA A 84 5.89 -2.94 0.89
N ALA A 85 5.22 -2.34 -0.09
CA ALA A 85 5.80 -1.33 -0.96
C ALA A 85 5.80 0.08 -0.34
N ALA A 86 4.98 0.33 0.68
CA ALA A 86 4.78 1.67 1.25
C ALA A 86 6.06 2.32 1.78
N PRO A 87 6.96 1.64 2.52
CA PRO A 87 8.21 2.26 2.97
C PRO A 87 9.09 2.75 1.82
N VAL A 88 9.26 1.93 0.77
CA VAL A 88 10.06 2.30 -0.40
C VAL A 88 9.43 3.49 -1.12
N ARG A 89 8.11 3.51 -1.28
CA ARG A 89 7.38 4.64 -1.90
C ARG A 89 7.54 5.93 -1.09
N LEU A 90 7.54 5.87 0.24
CA LEU A 90 7.78 7.03 1.09
C LEU A 90 9.20 7.58 0.88
N THR A 91 10.22 6.71 0.90
CA THR A 91 11.61 7.12 0.63
C THR A 91 11.78 7.69 -0.78
N ASP A 92 11.09 7.13 -1.78
CA ASP A 92 11.12 7.65 -3.14
C ASP A 92 10.47 9.05 -3.22
N LEU A 93 9.36 9.28 -2.52
CA LEU A 93 8.72 10.60 -2.42
C LEU A 93 9.63 11.64 -1.76
N GLU A 94 10.28 11.28 -0.65
CA GLU A 94 11.26 12.16 0.02
C GLU A 94 12.41 12.52 -0.91
N THR A 95 12.95 11.54 -1.65
CA THR A 95 14.02 11.76 -2.63
C THR A 95 13.59 12.73 -3.73
N ILE A 96 12.36 12.60 -4.24
CA ILE A 96 11.81 13.48 -5.26
C ILE A 96 11.63 14.90 -4.71
N ASP A 97 11.11 15.05 -3.50
CA ASP A 97 10.89 16.35 -2.88
C ASP A 97 12.22 17.08 -2.60
N VAL A 98 13.26 16.37 -2.15
CA VAL A 98 14.61 16.95 -1.99
C VAL A 98 15.14 17.49 -3.32
N ALA A 99 15.12 16.68 -4.38
CA ALA A 99 15.58 17.11 -5.70
C ALA A 99 14.76 18.30 -6.25
N ALA A 100 13.43 18.29 -6.06
CA ALA A 100 12.57 19.38 -6.47
C ALA A 100 12.88 20.68 -5.71
N GLN A 101 13.14 20.61 -4.40
CA GLN A 101 13.54 21.76 -3.60
C GLN A 101 14.88 22.34 -4.03
N MET A 102 15.88 21.51 -4.35
CA MET A 102 17.18 21.95 -4.83
C MET A 102 17.04 22.72 -6.15
N LEU A 103 16.34 22.14 -7.13
CA LEU A 103 16.11 22.77 -8.43
C LEU A 103 15.25 24.04 -8.32
N ALA A 104 14.23 24.04 -7.45
CA ALA A 104 13.40 25.20 -7.18
C ALA A 104 14.21 26.38 -6.67
N ARG A 105 15.10 26.15 -5.70
CA ARG A 105 16.00 27.18 -5.16
C ARG A 105 16.96 27.71 -6.21
N GLU A 106 17.57 26.82 -7.01
CA GLU A 106 18.52 27.19 -8.07
C GLU A 106 17.86 28.06 -9.15
N ARG A 107 16.61 27.74 -9.51
CA ARG A 107 15.91 28.39 -10.64
C ARG A 107 14.96 29.51 -10.21
N GLY A 108 14.83 29.76 -8.91
CA GLY A 108 13.86 30.71 -8.38
C GLY A 108 12.40 30.33 -8.71
N LEU A 109 12.10 29.02 -8.76
CA LEU A 109 10.79 28.48 -9.11
C LEU A 109 10.08 27.90 -7.89
N GLY A 110 8.76 27.73 -7.98
CA GLY A 110 7.99 27.02 -6.95
C GLY A 110 8.27 25.52 -6.95
N VAL A 111 8.40 24.92 -5.75
CA VAL A 111 8.70 23.48 -5.58
C VAL A 111 7.67 22.58 -6.27
N ALA A 112 6.38 22.89 -6.13
CA ALA A 112 5.31 22.14 -6.79
C ALA A 112 5.45 22.16 -8.32
N HIS A 113 5.74 23.33 -8.90
CA HIS A 113 5.95 23.47 -10.34
C HIS A 113 7.16 22.66 -10.82
N VAL A 114 8.26 22.68 -10.07
CA VAL A 114 9.45 21.89 -10.38
C VAL A 114 9.17 20.39 -10.30
N ARG A 115 8.45 19.96 -9.27
CA ARG A 115 8.04 18.57 -9.12
C ARG A 115 7.23 18.10 -10.33
N ASP A 116 6.22 18.86 -10.75
CA ASP A 116 5.41 18.52 -11.93
C ASP A 116 6.26 18.45 -13.20
N ARG A 117 7.21 19.37 -13.35
CA ARG A 117 8.18 19.36 -14.46
C ARG A 117 9.07 18.12 -14.44
N MET A 118 9.52 17.67 -13.26
CA MET A 118 10.31 16.44 -13.11
C MET A 118 9.50 15.20 -13.51
N TYR A 119 8.25 15.09 -13.06
CA TYR A 119 7.36 14.01 -13.48
C TYR A 119 7.17 14.01 -15.00
N ALA A 120 6.88 15.16 -15.60
CA ALA A 120 6.72 15.28 -17.04
C ALA A 120 8.02 14.93 -17.82
N ALA A 121 9.18 15.33 -17.31
CA ALA A 121 10.47 15.01 -17.92
C ALA A 121 10.79 13.51 -17.83
N ALA A 122 10.59 12.91 -16.67
CA ALA A 122 10.78 11.47 -16.45
C ALA A 122 9.86 10.64 -17.35
N ALA A 123 8.59 11.03 -17.46
CA ALA A 123 7.63 10.40 -18.36
C ALA A 123 8.06 10.47 -19.83
N ARG A 124 8.49 11.64 -20.32
CA ARG A 124 9.01 11.79 -21.70
C ARG A 124 10.26 10.96 -21.95
N ALA A 125 11.10 10.78 -20.92
CA ALA A 125 12.31 9.98 -20.99
C ALA A 125 12.07 8.48 -20.75
N GLY A 126 10.85 8.06 -20.42
CA GLY A 126 10.54 6.65 -20.13
C GLY A 126 11.24 6.11 -18.88
N ILE A 127 11.54 6.96 -17.89
CA ILE A 127 12.21 6.56 -16.64
C ILE A 127 11.34 6.86 -15.42
N ALA A 128 11.59 6.13 -14.33
CA ALA A 128 10.99 6.47 -13.04
C ALA A 128 11.48 7.84 -12.57
N VAL A 129 10.57 8.67 -12.06
CA VAL A 129 10.89 10.03 -11.57
C VAL A 129 11.92 10.01 -10.44
N VAL A 130 11.93 8.98 -9.58
CA VAL A 130 12.93 8.85 -8.52
C VAL A 130 14.34 8.64 -9.08
N ARG A 131 14.47 8.00 -10.25
CA ARG A 131 15.76 7.86 -10.94
C ARG A 131 16.26 9.22 -11.43
N LEU A 132 15.35 10.06 -11.96
CA LEU A 132 15.68 11.44 -12.33
C LEU A 132 16.07 12.26 -11.10
N ALA A 133 15.33 12.13 -9.99
CA ALA A 133 15.62 12.82 -8.75
C ALA A 133 17.01 12.48 -8.19
N ARG A 134 17.37 11.19 -8.15
CA ARG A 134 18.72 10.74 -7.74
C ARG A 134 19.81 11.34 -8.62
N LEU A 135 19.60 11.37 -9.94
CA LEU A 135 20.57 11.95 -10.88
C LEU A 135 20.77 13.46 -10.64
N VAL A 136 19.70 14.19 -10.32
CA VAL A 136 19.78 15.62 -9.97
C VAL A 136 20.59 15.84 -8.68
N ILE A 137 20.38 14.99 -7.67
CA ILE A 137 21.12 15.07 -6.41
C ILE A 137 22.60 14.73 -6.65
N ASP A 138 22.89 13.62 -7.34
CA ASP A 138 24.24 13.14 -7.63
C ASP A 138 25.06 14.13 -8.48
N ASP A 139 24.44 14.82 -9.45
CA ASP A 139 25.10 15.85 -10.27
C ASP A 139 25.54 17.05 -9.42
N ARG A 140 24.81 17.32 -8.33
CA ARG A 140 25.06 18.45 -7.44
C ARG A 140 26.05 18.15 -6.33
N ASP A 141 26.14 16.91 -5.88
CA ASP A 141 27.19 16.48 -4.94
C ASP A 141 28.59 16.46 -5.60
N ARG A 142 28.66 16.53 -6.93
CA ARG A 142 29.90 16.55 -7.72
C ARG A 142 30.33 17.94 -8.21
N ALA A 143 29.48 18.95 -8.05
CA ALA A 143 29.71 20.32 -8.52
C ALA A 143 30.24 21.23 -7.40
#